data_AF-A0A251THX0-F1
#
_entry.id   AF-A0A251THX0-F1
#
_cell.length_a   1.000
_cell.length_b   1.000
_cell.length_c   1.000
_cell.angle_alpha   90.00
_cell.angle_beta   90.00
_cell.angle_gamma   90.00
#
_symmetry.space_group_name_H-M   'P 1'
#
loop_
_entity.id
_entity.type
_entity.pdbx_description
1 polymer ?
#
loop_
_entity_poly.entity_id
_entity_poly.type
_entity_poly.pdbx_seq_one_letter_code
_entity_poly.pdbx_strand_id
1 'polypeptide(L)'
;MLRYAREDTHYLLYIYDLMKRNPLSSSTDPNCPASLVEQKEILAENSYLNIYGFYDVDLNGQQLAIVAGLCQWRDVIARSEDESTGYLLPYKVLIEIAKQMPVTTGKLQHLLKSRHPYIERNLGSIVGIIKHSMQNGAAFEPVAKKIVRRCLFNSHEDCERDS
;
A
#
# COMPACT_ATOMS: atom_id res chain seq x y z
N MET A 1 -14.68 -2.87 -26.62
CA MET A 1 -13.30 -2.39 -26.36
C MET A 1 -12.81 -1.38 -27.40
N LEU A 2 -12.95 -1.62 -28.71
CA LEU A 2 -12.43 -0.68 -29.73
C LEU A 2 -13.07 0.73 -29.71
N ARG A 3 -14.39 0.84 -29.47
CA ARG A 3 -15.06 2.15 -29.32
C ARG A 3 -14.53 2.92 -28.10
N TYR A 4 -14.42 2.24 -26.97
CA TYR A 4 -13.84 2.77 -25.72
C TYR A 4 -12.42 3.32 -25.94
N ALA A 5 -11.52 2.52 -26.52
CA ALA A 5 -10.15 2.96 -26.80
C ALA A 5 -10.08 4.13 -27.81
N ARG A 6 -11.00 4.17 -28.79
CA ARG A 6 -11.08 5.28 -29.74
C ARG A 6 -11.52 6.57 -29.04
N GLU A 7 -12.57 6.50 -28.25
CA GLU A 7 -13.18 7.65 -27.58
C GLU A 7 -12.23 8.33 -26.58
N ASP A 8 -11.37 7.57 -25.88
CA ASP A 8 -10.36 8.11 -24.95
C ASP A 8 -9.41 9.12 -25.62
N THR A 9 -9.09 8.91 -26.90
CA THR A 9 -8.18 9.80 -27.65
C THR A 9 -8.92 10.74 -28.61
N HIS A 10 -10.16 10.41 -28.99
CA HIS A 10 -10.89 11.06 -30.07
C HIS A 10 -11.10 12.56 -29.83
N TYR A 11 -11.32 12.96 -28.58
CA TYR A 11 -11.63 14.33 -28.19
C TYR A 11 -10.42 15.10 -27.64
N LEU A 12 -9.27 14.46 -27.45
CA LEU A 12 -8.15 15.03 -26.71
C LEU A 12 -7.57 16.29 -27.40
N LEU A 13 -7.48 16.27 -28.75
CA LEU A 13 -7.02 17.43 -29.53
C LEU A 13 -8.00 18.60 -29.45
N TYR A 14 -9.30 18.31 -29.50
CA TYR A 14 -10.34 19.33 -29.36
C TYR A 14 -10.32 19.98 -27.96
N ILE A 15 -10.16 19.17 -26.92
CA ILE A 15 -10.03 19.65 -25.53
C ILE A 15 -8.75 20.48 -25.37
N TYR A 16 -7.61 20.04 -25.93
CA TYR A 16 -6.36 20.81 -25.93
C TYR A 16 -6.53 22.19 -26.57
N ASP A 17 -7.17 22.27 -27.73
CA ASP A 17 -7.41 23.54 -28.41
C ASP A 17 -8.37 24.46 -27.64
N LEU A 18 -9.33 23.89 -26.89
CA LEU A 18 -10.21 24.66 -26.01
C LEU A 18 -9.46 25.19 -24.78
N MET A 19 -8.62 24.36 -24.14
CA MET A 19 -7.79 24.78 -23.01
C MET A 19 -6.74 25.83 -23.41
N LYS A 20 -6.17 25.72 -24.62
CA LYS A 20 -5.23 26.71 -25.16
C LYS A 20 -5.89 28.04 -25.50
N ARG A 21 -7.16 28.02 -25.95
CA ARG A 21 -7.93 29.22 -26.28
C ARG A 21 -8.60 29.89 -25.07
N ASN A 22 -8.77 29.18 -23.96
CA ASN A 22 -9.18 29.74 -22.68
C ASN A 22 -7.93 30.01 -21.82
N PRO A 23 -7.33 31.20 -21.86
CA PRO A 23 -6.32 31.58 -20.89
C PRO A 23 -7.01 31.76 -19.54
N LEU A 24 -7.14 30.69 -18.77
CA LEU A 24 -7.36 30.81 -17.34
C LEU A 24 -6.15 31.58 -16.81
N SER A 25 -6.41 32.77 -16.29
CA SER A 25 -5.47 33.68 -15.66
C SER A 25 -4.57 32.97 -14.65
N SER A 26 -3.40 32.51 -15.07
CA SER A 26 -2.22 32.36 -14.22
C SER A 26 -0.97 32.19 -15.09
N SER A 27 -0.03 33.11 -14.89
CA SER A 27 1.37 33.04 -15.33
C SER A 27 1.95 31.64 -15.10
N THR A 28 2.24 30.89 -16.15
CA THR A 28 3.15 29.73 -16.08
C THR A 28 4.09 29.81 -17.27
N ASP A 29 5.37 30.04 -16.97
CA ASP A 29 6.45 30.18 -17.92
C ASP A 29 6.53 28.94 -18.86
N PRO A 30 6.71 29.14 -20.18
CA PRO A 30 6.72 28.06 -21.17
C PRO A 30 7.99 27.18 -21.12
N ASN A 31 8.87 27.36 -20.14
CA ASN A 31 10.19 26.73 -20.10
C ASN A 31 10.42 25.80 -18.91
N CYS A 32 9.34 25.30 -18.28
CA CYS A 32 9.48 24.23 -17.31
C CYS A 32 9.33 22.89 -18.06
N PRO A 33 10.42 22.15 -18.35
CA PRO A 33 10.28 20.77 -18.74
C PRO A 33 9.75 20.03 -17.51
N ALA A 34 8.42 19.93 -17.41
CA ALA A 34 7.78 19.02 -16.48
C ALA A 34 8.24 17.62 -16.87
N SER A 35 9.33 17.23 -16.24
CA SER A 35 9.92 15.92 -16.22
C SER A 35 8.82 14.94 -15.81
N LEU A 36 8.06 14.47 -16.81
CA LEU A 36 7.32 13.21 -16.82
C LEU A 36 8.33 12.06 -16.81
N VAL A 37 9.26 12.11 -15.86
CA VAL A 37 9.94 10.92 -15.42
C VAL A 37 8.86 10.19 -14.65
N GLU A 38 8.45 9.05 -15.18
CA GLU A 38 7.71 8.04 -14.42
C GLU A 38 8.47 7.84 -13.11
N GLN A 39 8.06 8.55 -12.07
CA GLN A 39 8.60 8.36 -10.74
C GLN A 39 8.03 7.03 -10.27
N LYS A 40 8.74 5.95 -10.64
CA LYS A 40 8.52 4.61 -10.12
C LYS A 40 8.42 4.76 -8.62
N GLU A 41 7.22 4.59 -8.06
CA GLU A 41 6.92 4.87 -6.67
C GLU A 41 7.98 4.18 -5.80
N ILE A 42 8.91 4.98 -5.29
CA ILE A 42 9.92 4.52 -4.35
C ILE A 42 9.12 4.24 -3.09
N LEU A 43 9.09 2.97 -2.67
CA LEU A 43 8.47 2.57 -1.41
C LEU A 43 9.24 3.28 -0.28
N ALA A 44 8.80 4.50 0.08
CA ALA A 44 9.35 5.20 1.22
C ALA A 44 9.13 4.34 2.47
N GLU A 45 10.09 4.39 3.39
CA GLU A 45 10.16 3.55 4.60
C GLU A 45 8.96 3.70 5.55
N ASN A 46 8.05 4.65 5.30
CA ASN A 46 6.78 4.81 6.02
C ASN A 46 5.55 4.83 5.10
N SER A 47 5.72 4.62 3.79
CA SER A 47 4.62 4.64 2.80
C SER A 47 3.58 3.55 3.07
N TYR A 48 4.02 2.38 3.58
CA TYR A 48 3.10 1.29 3.96
C TYR A 48 2.11 1.67 5.08
N LEU A 49 2.38 2.73 5.86
CA LEU A 49 1.44 3.24 6.87
C LEU A 49 0.35 4.11 6.27
N ASN A 50 0.60 4.71 5.10
CA ASN A 50 -0.36 5.58 4.41
C ASN A 50 -1.32 4.80 3.50
N ILE A 51 -1.08 3.50 3.32
CA ILE A 51 -1.98 2.61 2.58
C ILE A 51 -3.16 2.27 3.49
N TYR A 52 -4.22 3.06 3.34
CA TYR A 52 -5.63 2.80 3.70
C TYR A 52 -5.89 1.72 4.77
N GLY A 53 -6.37 2.16 5.95
CA GLY A 53 -7.05 1.30 6.93
C GLY A 53 -6.19 0.81 8.09
N PHE A 54 -4.98 1.34 8.27
CA PHE A 54 -4.17 1.06 9.46
C PHE A 54 -4.66 1.79 10.72
N TYR A 55 -5.43 2.87 10.55
CA TYR A 55 -5.92 3.70 11.66
C TYR A 55 -6.98 2.99 12.52
N ASP A 56 -7.63 1.96 12.00
CA ASP A 56 -8.72 1.24 12.70
C ASP A 56 -8.24 -0.07 13.36
N VAL A 57 -6.95 -0.41 13.22
CA VAL A 57 -6.42 -1.66 13.75
C VAL A 57 -5.33 -1.38 14.76
N ASP A 58 -5.65 -1.58 16.04
CA ASP A 58 -4.68 -1.60 17.14
C ASP A 58 -3.70 -2.75 16.95
N LEU A 59 -2.58 -2.47 16.30
CA LEU A 59 -1.53 -3.44 16.02
C LEU A 59 -0.38 -3.27 17.02
N ASN A 60 0.01 -4.39 17.62
CA ASN A 60 1.17 -4.44 18.51
C ASN A 60 2.48 -4.22 17.72
N GLY A 61 3.56 -3.81 18.38
CA GLY A 61 4.87 -3.61 17.75
C GLY A 61 5.37 -4.84 16.97
N GLN A 62 5.13 -6.05 17.50
CA GLN A 62 5.42 -7.30 16.80
C GLN A 62 4.56 -7.49 15.53
N GLN A 63 3.28 -7.15 15.58
CA GLN A 63 2.38 -7.27 14.42
C GLN A 63 2.76 -6.25 13.35
N LEU A 64 3.13 -5.04 13.75
CA LEU A 64 3.63 -4.01 12.83
C LEU A 64 4.94 -4.43 12.16
N ALA A 65 5.86 -5.06 12.91
CA ALA A 65 7.08 -5.62 12.35
C ALA A 65 6.82 -6.72 11.31
N ILE A 66 5.79 -7.54 11.53
CA ILE A 66 5.36 -8.56 10.56
C ILE A 66 4.80 -7.90 9.31
N VAL A 67 3.94 -6.89 9.46
CA VAL A 67 3.41 -6.13 8.32
C VAL A 67 4.52 -5.50 7.50
N ALA A 68 5.49 -4.85 8.15
CA ALA A 68 6.64 -4.26 7.46
C ALA A 68 7.44 -5.30 6.68
N GLY A 69 7.77 -6.44 7.31
CA GLY A 69 8.49 -7.54 6.65
C GLY A 69 7.73 -8.14 5.46
N LEU A 70 6.42 -8.35 5.61
CA LEU A 70 5.57 -8.86 4.53
C LEU A 70 5.39 -7.85 3.40
N CYS A 71 5.27 -6.56 3.71
CA CYS A 71 5.21 -5.50 2.70
C CYS A 71 6.50 -5.44 1.87
N GLN A 72 7.67 -5.54 2.53
CA GLN A 72 8.95 -5.59 1.85
C GLN A 72 9.07 -6.83 0.95
N TRP A 73 8.74 -8.01 1.48
CA TRP A 73 8.76 -9.24 0.69
C TRP A 73 7.81 -9.17 -0.52
N ARG A 74 6.61 -8.65 -0.32
CA ARG A 74 5.61 -8.44 -1.39
C ARG A 74 6.14 -7.51 -2.47
N ASP A 75 6.80 -6.43 -2.09
CA ASP A 75 7.35 -5.42 -3.01
C ASP A 75 8.53 -5.99 -3.82
N VAL A 76 9.38 -6.81 -3.20
CA VAL A 76 10.47 -7.51 -3.90
C VAL A 76 9.91 -8.47 -4.96
N ILE A 77 8.91 -9.28 -4.62
CA ILE A 77 8.31 -10.24 -5.56
C ILE A 77 7.48 -9.55 -6.64
N ALA A 78 6.72 -8.51 -6.29
CA ALA A 78 5.97 -7.71 -7.25
C ALA A 78 6.88 -7.17 -8.36
N ARG A 79 8.08 -6.70 -8.00
CA ARG A 79 9.06 -6.23 -8.98
C ARG A 79 9.77 -7.33 -9.75
N SER A 80 9.95 -8.52 -9.17
CA SER A 80 10.60 -9.63 -9.88
C SER A 80 9.69 -10.30 -10.89
N GLU A 81 8.42 -10.46 -10.54
CA GLU A 81 7.40 -11.14 -11.37
C GLU A 81 6.59 -10.17 -12.24
N ASP A 82 6.83 -8.86 -12.15
CA ASP A 82 6.04 -7.80 -12.81
C ASP A 82 4.54 -7.87 -12.48
N GLU A 83 4.23 -8.25 -11.24
CA GLU A 83 2.87 -8.46 -10.75
C GLU A 83 2.46 -7.36 -9.76
N SER A 84 1.16 -7.05 -9.74
CA SER A 84 0.64 -6.06 -8.79
C SER A 84 0.70 -6.59 -7.34
N THR A 85 1.01 -5.71 -6.39
CA THR A 85 1.07 -6.07 -4.96
C THR A 85 -0.25 -6.63 -4.42
N GLY A 86 -1.38 -6.14 -4.94
CA GLY A 86 -2.71 -6.62 -4.57
C GLY A 86 -3.03 -8.02 -5.08
N TYR A 87 -2.44 -8.43 -6.21
CA TYR A 87 -2.58 -9.79 -6.74
C TYR A 87 -1.78 -10.81 -5.94
N LEU A 88 -0.55 -10.46 -5.54
CA LEU A 88 0.32 -11.33 -4.75
C LEU A 88 -0.18 -11.54 -3.31
N LEU A 89 -0.46 -10.46 -2.60
CA LEU A 89 -0.89 -10.49 -1.21
C LEU A 89 -1.85 -9.32 -0.93
N PRO A 90 -3.17 -9.58 -0.99
CA PRO A 90 -4.18 -8.58 -0.69
C PRO A 90 -4.03 -8.02 0.72
N TYR A 91 -4.32 -6.73 0.89
CA TYR A 91 -4.17 -6.04 2.17
C TYR A 91 -4.94 -6.72 3.32
N LYS A 92 -6.19 -7.13 3.09
CA LYS A 92 -7.02 -7.80 4.12
C LYS A 92 -6.34 -9.06 4.67
N VAL A 93 -5.72 -9.83 3.78
CA VAL A 93 -5.01 -11.07 4.11
C VAL A 93 -3.72 -10.77 4.87
N LEU A 94 -2.98 -9.74 4.45
CA LEU A 94 -1.78 -9.29 5.12
C LEU A 94 -2.06 -8.94 6.59
N ILE A 95 -3.13 -8.20 6.87
CA ILE A 95 -3.54 -7.84 8.23
C ILE A 95 -4.00 -9.08 9.01
N GLU A 96 -4.72 -10.01 8.38
CA GLU A 96 -5.14 -11.26 9.03
C GLU A 96 -3.95 -12.12 9.46
N ILE A 97 -2.93 -12.23 8.61
CA ILE A 97 -1.67 -12.91 8.93
C ILE A 97 -0.97 -12.23 10.11
N ALA A 98 -0.89 -10.90 10.09
CA ALA A 98 -0.28 -10.13 11.17
C ALA A 98 -1.02 -10.31 12.50
N LYS A 99 -2.36 -10.39 12.49
CA LYS A 99 -3.16 -10.66 13.70
C LYS A 99 -2.95 -12.06 14.26
N GLN A 100 -2.89 -13.08 13.39
CA GLN A 100 -2.85 -14.49 13.81
C GLN A 100 -1.45 -15.04 14.05
N MET A 101 -0.41 -14.33 13.58
CA MET A 101 1.01 -14.64 13.75
C MET A 101 1.34 -16.14 13.57
N PRO A 102 1.08 -16.71 12.38
CA PRO A 102 1.29 -18.14 12.17
C PRO A 102 2.79 -18.48 12.07
N VAL A 103 3.30 -19.18 13.09
CA VAL A 103 4.70 -19.65 13.16
C VAL A 103 4.97 -20.96 12.41
N THR A 104 3.91 -21.61 11.90
CA THR A 104 3.97 -22.90 11.21
C THR A 104 3.28 -22.78 9.85
N THR A 105 3.87 -23.42 8.83
CA THR A 105 3.35 -23.44 7.45
C THR A 105 1.92 -23.97 7.37
N GLY A 106 1.59 -25.03 8.12
CA GLY A 106 0.23 -25.58 8.16
C GLY A 106 -0.82 -24.61 8.72
N LYS A 107 -0.46 -23.80 9.73
CA LYS A 107 -1.37 -22.78 10.29
C LYS A 107 -1.62 -21.65 9.29
N LEU A 108 -0.57 -21.23 8.59
CA LEU A 108 -0.66 -20.23 7.52
C LEU A 108 -1.52 -20.75 6.36
N GLN A 109 -1.32 -22.00 5.94
CA GLN A 109 -2.10 -22.62 4.87
C GLN A 109 -3.59 -22.73 5.23
N HIS A 110 -3.90 -23.18 6.46
CA HIS A 110 -5.28 -23.28 6.95
C HIS A 110 -5.97 -21.90 7.03
N LEU A 111 -5.24 -20.86 7.41
CA LEU A 111 -5.77 -19.49 7.46
C LEU A 111 -6.18 -19.00 6.06
N LEU A 112 -5.38 -19.33 5.04
CA LEU A 112 -5.55 -18.81 3.68
C LEU A 112 -6.50 -19.62 2.80
N LYS A 113 -6.99 -20.77 3.26
CA LYS A 113 -8.01 -21.61 2.61
C LYS A 113 -7.79 -21.82 1.09
N SER A 114 -6.53 -21.94 0.67
CA SER A 114 -6.12 -22.17 -0.72
C SER A 114 -6.59 -21.12 -1.74
N ARG A 115 -6.75 -19.85 -1.31
CA ARG A 115 -7.21 -18.78 -2.20
C ARG A 115 -6.08 -18.06 -2.96
N HIS A 116 -4.84 -18.29 -2.55
CA HIS A 116 -3.68 -17.51 -3.03
C HIS A 116 -2.52 -18.42 -3.43
N PRO A 117 -2.44 -18.81 -4.72
CA PRO A 117 -1.42 -19.75 -5.20
C PRO A 117 0.01 -19.22 -5.00
N TYR A 118 0.21 -17.91 -5.08
CA TYR A 118 1.53 -17.27 -4.85
C TYR A 118 2.02 -17.39 -3.41
N ILE A 119 1.11 -17.38 -2.44
CA ILE A 119 1.46 -17.55 -1.03
C ILE A 119 1.79 -19.02 -0.76
N GLU A 120 1.05 -19.95 -1.37
CA GLU A 120 1.30 -21.39 -1.22
C GLU A 120 2.68 -21.81 -1.72
N ARG A 121 3.15 -21.22 -2.82
CA ARG A 121 4.51 -21.45 -3.35
C ARG A 121 5.61 -20.97 -2.40
N ASN A 122 5.33 -19.96 -1.57
CA ASN A 122 6.32 -19.26 -0.76
C ASN A 122 6.08 -19.39 0.76
N LEU A 123 5.30 -20.37 1.21
CA LEU A 123 4.94 -20.53 2.63
C LEU A 123 6.17 -20.58 3.55
N GLY A 124 7.23 -21.27 3.13
CA GLY A 124 8.47 -21.38 3.90
C GLY A 124 9.13 -20.01 4.12
N SER A 125 9.29 -19.23 3.06
CA SER A 125 9.87 -17.89 3.09
C SER A 125 9.05 -16.95 3.97
N ILE A 126 7.72 -16.98 3.82
CA ILE A 126 6.80 -16.12 4.59
C ILE A 126 6.87 -16.45 6.09
N VAL A 127 6.86 -17.73 6.45
CA VAL A 127 6.99 -18.14 7.85
C VAL A 127 8.36 -17.76 8.42
N GLY A 128 9.42 -17.84 7.61
CA GLY A 128 10.75 -17.35 7.99
C GLY A 128 10.76 -15.86 8.29
N ILE A 129 10.13 -15.05 7.43
CA ILE A 129 9.98 -13.60 7.61
C ILE A 129 9.19 -13.29 8.88
N ILE A 130 8.07 -13.99 9.13
CA ILE A 130 7.27 -13.80 10.34
C ILE A 130 8.12 -14.04 11.60
N LYS A 131 8.89 -15.14 11.64
CA LYS A 131 9.78 -15.45 12.77
C LYS A 131 10.85 -14.38 12.99
N HIS A 132 11.46 -13.88 11.92
CA HIS A 132 12.45 -12.81 11.99
C HIS A 132 11.83 -11.48 12.44
N SER A 133 10.67 -11.11 11.88
CA SER A 133 9.92 -9.91 12.27
C SER A 133 9.48 -9.93 13.74
N MET A 134 9.13 -11.11 14.28
CA MET A 134 8.80 -11.24 15.70
C MET A 134 9.96 -10.87 16.63
N GLN A 135 11.19 -11.25 16.25
CA GLN A 135 12.40 -10.92 17.02
C GLN A 135 12.68 -9.40 17.00
N ASN A 136 12.39 -8.75 15.88
CA ASN A 136 12.60 -7.32 15.69
C ASN A 136 11.44 -6.44 16.20
N GLY A 137 10.40 -7.02 16.81
CA GLY A 137 9.19 -6.31 17.24
C GLY A 137 9.44 -5.13 18.18
N ALA A 138 10.50 -5.18 19.00
CA ALA A 138 10.86 -4.12 19.93
C ALA A 138 11.24 -2.80 19.20
N ALA A 139 11.81 -2.88 18.00
CA ALA A 139 12.18 -1.69 17.22
C ALA A 139 10.95 -0.94 16.67
N PHE A 140 9.83 -1.64 16.49
CA PHE A 140 8.60 -1.09 15.90
C PHE A 140 7.58 -0.59 16.95
N GLU A 141 7.81 -0.87 18.23
CA GLU A 141 6.97 -0.40 19.32
C GLU A 141 6.83 1.15 19.42
N PRO A 142 7.88 1.97 19.26
CA PRO A 142 7.72 3.42 19.22
C PRO A 142 6.91 3.91 18.00
N VAL A 143 7.00 3.19 16.88
CA VAL A 143 6.25 3.50 15.66
C VAL A 143 4.77 3.14 15.84
N ALA A 144 4.47 1.98 16.44
CA ALA A 144 3.10 1.58 16.80
C ALA A 144 2.44 2.60 17.73
N LYS A 145 3.15 3.05 18.78
CA LYS A 145 2.67 4.09 19.70
C LYS A 145 2.41 5.43 19.01
N LYS A 146 3.20 5.78 17.99
CA LYS A 146 3.02 7.02 17.20
C LYS A 146 1.78 6.94 16.31
N ILE A 147 1.48 5.77 15.74
CA ILE A 147 0.28 5.54 14.93
C ILE A 147 -0.97 5.65 15.79
N VAL A 148 -1.01 4.95 16.93
CA VAL A 148 -2.15 4.99 17.87
C VAL A 148 -2.43 6.41 18.36
N ARG A 149 -1.39 7.17 18.75
CA ARG A 149 -1.56 8.59 19.16
C ARG A 149 -2.14 9.47 18.06
N ARG A 150 -1.77 9.23 16.81
CA ARG A 150 -2.31 9.99 15.66
C ARG A 150 -3.77 9.62 15.39
N CYS A 151 -4.14 8.34 15.53
CA CYS A 151 -5.53 7.89 15.41
C CYS A 151 -6.43 8.59 16.44
N LEU A 152 -6.01 8.60 17.71
CA LEU A 152 -6.75 9.24 18.80
C LEU A 152 -6.96 10.75 18.59
N PHE A 153 -6.00 11.43 17.95
CA PHE A 153 -6.11 12.86 17.66
C PHE A 153 -7.11 13.14 16.53
N ASN A 154 -7.08 12.32 15.46
CA ASN A 154 -8.00 12.48 14.33
C ASN A 154 -9.46 12.16 14.72
N SER A 155 -9.70 11.20 15.61
CA SER A 155 -11.05 10.91 16.13
C SER A 155 -11.66 12.07 16.92
N HIS A 156 -10.83 12.99 17.43
CA HIS A 156 -11.31 14.15 18.19
C HIS A 156 -11.66 15.34 17.27
N GLU A 157 -11.02 15.45 16.10
CA GLU A 157 -11.32 16.48 15.08
C GLU A 157 -12.57 16.17 14.25
N ASP A 158 -12.95 14.90 14.13
CA ASP A 158 -14.17 14.50 13.41
C ASP A 158 -15.45 14.73 14.24
N CYS A 159 -15.36 14.83 15.58
CA CYS A 159 -16.49 15.20 16.44
C CYS A 159 -16.76 16.72 16.49
N GLU A 160 -15.79 17.57 16.16
CA GLU A 160 -15.95 19.04 16.20
C GLU A 160 -16.45 19.66 14.89
N ARG A 161 -16.67 18.84 13.83
CA ARG A 161 -17.18 19.33 12.53
C ARG A 161 -18.67 19.13 12.28
N ASP A 162 -19.38 18.44 13.18
CA ASP A 162 -20.82 18.16 13.07
C ASP A 162 -21.66 18.89 14.17
N SER A 163 -21.18 20.00 14.74
CA SER A 163 -21.94 20.84 15.69
C SER A 163 -22.05 22.29 15.22
#